data_AF-A0A1Y1HWR6-F1
#
_entry.id   AF-A0A1Y1HWR6-F1
#
_cell.length_a   1.000
_cell.length_b   1.000
_cell.length_c   1.000
_cell.angle_alpha   90.00
_cell.angle_beta   90.00
_cell.angle_gamma   90.00
#
_symmetry.space_group_name_H-M   'P 1'
#
loop_
_entity.id
_entity.type
_entity.pdbx_description
1 polymer ?
#
loop_
_entity_poly.entity_id
_entity_poly.type
_entity_poly.pdbx_seq_one_letter_code
_entity_poly.pdbx_strand_id
1 'polypeptide(L)'
;MLAILLSGSTALAFFLRNATCGTALTQLVQSYQNNLIERTSDDVLNLFNSGDLCARVLVGTVQRIYVAPLNASAGVTLDTLIDRAIFATFTDCAQTSTLAFSKEDGTFSGISSPDNVTIGNNAAVRVLKGFSNQTTPKGQVPPRYTMLSNSLDPRTRDWYTQAMSSPDGLAAQLLVGANGQPQLVLSRRVVLSKTGEVLGVVTLSFYLTAISRFMSKFDLKGGLMYVTNGTMLVADTVNDYPAAFNASTRSNIVPARKSNNSLVRDSFSYLQAVGQVNASGASTYREVRLSGALYYLHYRDLQFRNVVIRQVMHLPRGSIMGPIDSGARYTKAIVIGVTAAICALGCLLIVLFTDPVSKEMRLKAQVIENLEGRRQAEAREECKTNFLARTSHDLRTPSAAMLGLLDMILESSLDTEQAERVKQVKECALSQLNLLNDILDFSKIEAGKMELENEVFDIGNMLESLMDMFSVQCNAKGLEVWLDMD
;
A
#
# COMPACT_ATOMS: atom_id res chain seq x y z
N MET A 1 6.96 -28.00 11.03
CA MET A 1 7.98 -27.02 11.45
C MET A 1 8.65 -26.34 10.25
N LEU A 2 9.31 -27.07 9.35
CA LEU A 2 9.85 -26.53 8.08
C LEU A 2 8.78 -25.79 7.26
N ALA A 3 7.55 -26.33 7.20
CA ALA A 3 6.44 -25.75 6.46
C ALA A 3 5.98 -24.35 6.94
N ILE A 4 6.14 -24.02 8.23
CA ILE A 4 5.72 -22.71 8.78
C ILE A 4 6.81 -21.64 8.54
N LEU A 5 8.08 -22.04 8.58
CA LEU A 5 9.20 -21.17 8.20
C LEU A 5 9.25 -20.93 6.68
N LEU A 6 8.91 -21.95 5.87
CA LEU A 6 8.75 -21.84 4.42
C LEU A 6 7.52 -21.01 4.02
N SER A 7 6.42 -21.05 4.77
CA SER A 7 5.23 -20.24 4.45
C SER A 7 5.44 -18.74 4.74
N GLY A 8 6.13 -18.39 5.84
CA GLY A 8 6.45 -16.99 6.15
C GLY A 8 7.42 -16.34 5.14
N SER A 9 8.43 -17.09 4.70
CA SER A 9 9.41 -16.63 3.71
C SER A 9 8.84 -16.57 2.28
N THR A 10 7.98 -17.51 1.90
CA THR A 10 7.29 -17.48 0.59
C THR A 10 6.23 -16.38 0.52
N ALA A 11 5.51 -16.08 1.61
CA ALA A 11 4.58 -14.95 1.67
C ALA A 11 5.30 -13.60 1.50
N LEU A 12 6.46 -13.42 2.14
CA LEU A 12 7.29 -12.22 1.99
C LEU A 12 7.87 -12.09 0.57
N ALA A 13 8.36 -13.20 0.00
CA ALA A 13 8.88 -13.24 -1.37
C ALA A 13 7.80 -12.99 -2.43
N PHE A 14 6.58 -13.50 -2.22
CA PHE A 14 5.42 -13.23 -3.08
C PHE A 14 5.00 -11.76 -3.02
N PHE A 15 5.02 -11.14 -1.83
CA PHE A 15 4.73 -9.71 -1.67
C PHE A 15 5.81 -8.81 -2.30
N LEU A 16 7.09 -9.19 -2.20
CA LEU A 16 8.19 -8.49 -2.87
C LEU A 16 8.12 -8.65 -4.40
N ARG A 17 7.65 -9.80 -4.91
CA ARG A 17 7.39 -10.02 -6.34
C ARG A 17 6.20 -9.23 -6.89
N ASN A 18 5.23 -8.86 -6.05
CA ASN A 18 4.10 -8.00 -6.43
C ASN A 18 4.45 -6.51 -6.62
N ALA A 19 5.74 -6.18 -6.81
CA ALA A 19 6.21 -4.93 -7.41
C ALA A 19 5.54 -4.60 -8.77
N THR A 20 4.86 -5.59 -9.38
CA THR A 20 3.93 -5.43 -10.52
C THR A 20 2.76 -4.46 -10.26
N CYS A 21 2.35 -4.26 -9.00
CA CYS A 21 1.34 -3.25 -8.65
C CYS A 21 1.87 -1.82 -8.83
N GLY A 22 3.16 -1.59 -8.57
CA GLY A 22 3.82 -0.30 -8.80
C GLY A 22 3.90 0.07 -10.28
N THR A 23 4.17 -0.91 -11.15
CA THR A 23 4.23 -0.68 -12.61
C THR A 23 2.84 -0.46 -13.21
N ALA A 24 1.82 -1.23 -12.80
CA ALA A 24 0.44 -1.02 -13.26
C ALA A 24 -0.12 0.34 -12.84
N LEU A 25 0.18 0.78 -11.60
CA LEU A 25 -0.26 2.08 -11.11
C LEU A 25 0.47 3.23 -11.80
N THR A 26 1.77 3.07 -12.08
CA THR A 26 2.53 4.04 -12.86
C THR A 26 1.96 4.17 -14.28
N GLN A 27 1.58 3.05 -14.91
CA GLN A 27 0.89 3.05 -16.21
C GLN A 27 -0.49 3.72 -16.14
N LEU A 28 -1.26 3.51 -15.07
CA LEU A 28 -2.54 4.17 -14.87
C LEU A 28 -2.37 5.69 -14.72
N VAL A 29 -1.39 6.12 -13.93
CA VAL A 29 -1.05 7.55 -13.76
C VAL A 29 -0.61 8.17 -15.08
N GLN A 30 0.25 7.48 -15.84
CA GLN A 30 0.65 7.92 -17.17
C GLN A 30 -0.55 8.03 -18.13
N SER A 31 -1.47 7.07 -18.10
CA SER A 31 -2.70 7.09 -18.91
C SER A 31 -3.64 8.24 -18.53
N TYR A 32 -3.86 8.45 -17.24
CA TYR A 32 -4.64 9.58 -16.73
C TYR A 32 -4.04 10.92 -17.15
N GLN A 33 -2.71 11.06 -17.05
CA GLN A 33 -2.01 12.27 -17.45
C GLN A 33 -2.04 12.49 -18.96
N ASN A 34 -1.90 11.42 -19.77
CA ASN A 34 -2.07 11.48 -21.22
C ASN A 34 -3.47 11.99 -21.56
N ASN A 35 -4.52 11.44 -20.94
CA ASN A 35 -5.88 11.89 -21.17
C ASN A 35 -6.10 13.34 -20.74
N LEU A 36 -5.53 13.74 -19.60
CA LEU A 36 -5.64 15.11 -19.10
C LEU A 36 -4.93 16.12 -20.01
N ILE A 37 -3.70 15.83 -20.46
CA ILE A 37 -2.98 16.74 -21.36
C ILE A 37 -3.64 16.76 -22.75
N GLU A 38 -4.16 15.64 -23.25
CA GLU A 38 -4.89 15.59 -24.52
C GLU A 38 -6.16 16.42 -24.46
N ARG A 39 -7.01 16.20 -23.45
CA ARG A 39 -8.26 16.95 -23.27
C ARG A 39 -8.02 18.45 -23.13
N THR A 40 -7.05 18.83 -22.31
CA THR A 40 -6.69 20.25 -22.14
C THR A 40 -6.10 20.86 -23.41
N SER A 41 -5.32 20.09 -24.18
CA SER A 41 -4.80 20.51 -25.48
C SER A 41 -5.92 20.77 -26.49
N ASP A 42 -6.86 19.83 -26.58
CA ASP A 42 -8.00 19.91 -27.49
C ASP A 42 -8.89 21.11 -27.15
N ASP A 43 -9.13 21.36 -25.86
CA ASP A 43 -9.88 22.53 -25.43
C ASP A 43 -9.17 23.86 -25.77
N VAL A 44 -7.84 23.93 -25.63
CA VAL A 44 -7.03 25.10 -26.04
C VAL A 44 -7.10 25.30 -27.56
N LEU A 45 -7.02 24.22 -28.35
CA LEU A 45 -7.17 24.29 -29.80
C LEU A 45 -8.60 24.69 -30.21
N ASN A 46 -9.61 24.21 -29.50
CA ASN A 46 -11.02 24.58 -29.73
C ASN A 46 -11.25 26.08 -29.47
N LEU A 47 -10.60 26.66 -28.47
CA LEU A 47 -10.62 28.11 -28.25
C LEU A 47 -10.10 28.85 -29.49
N PHE A 48 -8.99 28.40 -30.09
CA PHE A 48 -8.45 29.03 -31.30
C PHE A 48 -9.33 28.83 -32.53
N ASN A 49 -9.87 27.62 -32.72
CA ASN A 49 -10.79 27.31 -33.82
C ASN A 49 -12.09 28.14 -33.73
N SER A 50 -12.59 28.40 -32.52
CA SER A 50 -13.76 29.26 -32.32
C SER A 50 -13.50 30.70 -32.81
N GLY A 51 -12.27 31.18 -32.68
CA GLY A 51 -11.86 32.48 -33.21
C GLY A 51 -11.83 32.56 -34.71
N ASP A 52 -11.33 31.53 -35.40
CA ASP A 52 -11.38 31.49 -36.87
C ASP A 52 -12.83 31.46 -37.38
N LEU A 53 -13.72 30.74 -36.70
CA LEU A 53 -15.14 30.73 -37.03
C LEU A 53 -15.75 32.14 -36.93
N CYS A 54 -15.48 32.85 -35.84
CA CYS A 54 -15.89 34.24 -35.64
C CYS A 54 -15.36 35.16 -36.75
N ALA A 55 -14.08 35.03 -37.11
CA ALA A 55 -13.50 35.82 -38.20
C ALA A 55 -14.21 35.55 -39.52
N ARG A 56 -14.51 34.28 -39.86
CA ARG A 56 -15.23 33.89 -41.08
C ARG A 56 -16.64 34.50 -41.15
N VAL A 57 -17.36 34.54 -40.04
CA VAL A 57 -18.70 35.15 -39.97
C VAL A 57 -18.62 36.64 -40.34
N LEU A 58 -17.64 37.37 -39.78
CA LEU A 58 -17.46 38.78 -40.12
C LEU A 58 -17.03 38.96 -41.58
N VAL A 59 -16.09 38.14 -42.09
CA VAL A 59 -15.69 38.18 -43.52
C VAL A 59 -16.91 38.01 -44.42
N GLY A 60 -17.76 37.01 -44.17
CA GLY A 60 -18.96 36.77 -44.96
C GLY A 60 -19.98 37.91 -44.87
N THR A 61 -20.06 38.58 -43.72
CA THR A 61 -20.95 39.73 -43.52
C THR A 61 -20.44 40.96 -44.27
N VAL A 62 -19.14 41.25 -44.19
CA VAL A 62 -18.49 42.33 -44.94
C VAL A 62 -18.66 42.14 -46.44
N GLN A 63 -18.45 40.92 -46.95
CA GLN A 63 -18.68 40.60 -48.37
C GLN A 63 -20.12 40.92 -48.82
N ARG A 64 -21.13 40.57 -48.02
CA ARG A 64 -22.54 40.87 -48.33
C ARG A 64 -22.83 42.37 -48.33
N ILE A 65 -22.25 43.11 -47.37
CA ILE A 65 -22.42 44.56 -47.26
C ILE A 65 -21.86 45.27 -48.51
N TYR A 66 -20.69 44.86 -49.02
CA TYR A 66 -20.07 45.46 -50.21
C TYR A 66 -20.81 45.18 -51.52
N VAL A 67 -21.61 44.11 -51.58
CA VAL A 67 -22.39 43.76 -52.78
C VAL A 67 -23.84 44.30 -52.70
N ALA A 68 -24.27 44.76 -51.53
CA ALA A 68 -25.63 45.25 -51.31
C ALA A 68 -25.83 46.65 -51.93
N PRO A 69 -26.96 46.90 -52.63
CA PRO A 69 -27.30 48.25 -53.09
C PRO A 69 -27.62 49.14 -51.89
N LEU A 70 -26.80 50.16 -51.64
CA LEU A 70 -26.99 51.11 -50.55
C LEU A 70 -27.92 52.25 -51.00
N ASN A 71 -29.08 52.40 -50.33
CA ASN A 71 -29.97 53.53 -50.53
C ASN A 71 -29.41 54.77 -49.81
N ALA A 72 -28.84 55.70 -50.58
CA ALA A 72 -28.23 56.94 -50.06
C ALA A 72 -29.20 57.85 -49.29
N SER A 73 -30.52 57.68 -49.44
CA SER A 73 -31.55 58.50 -48.81
C SER A 73 -31.73 58.30 -47.30
N ALA A 74 -31.14 57.24 -46.70
CA ALA A 74 -31.28 56.92 -45.28
C ALA A 74 -30.09 57.36 -44.40
N GLY A 75 -29.09 58.05 -44.95
CA GLY A 75 -27.88 58.45 -44.21
C GLY A 75 -27.01 57.27 -43.72
N VAL A 76 -27.30 56.04 -44.18
CA VAL A 76 -26.55 54.83 -43.84
C VAL A 76 -25.38 54.68 -44.82
N THR A 77 -24.17 54.84 -44.32
CA THR A 77 -22.94 54.64 -45.11
C THR A 77 -22.45 53.20 -45.02
N LEU A 78 -21.61 52.79 -45.98
CA LEU A 78 -20.91 51.51 -45.97
C LEU A 78 -20.19 51.27 -44.64
N ASP A 79 -19.50 52.30 -44.13
CA ASP A 79 -18.77 52.24 -42.86
C ASP A 79 -19.69 52.02 -41.65
N THR A 80 -20.88 52.64 -41.66
CA THR A 80 -21.88 52.44 -40.59
C THR A 80 -22.37 50.99 -40.54
N LEU A 81 -22.52 50.33 -41.69
CA LEU A 81 -22.93 48.92 -41.74
C LEU A 81 -21.79 47.99 -41.29
N ILE A 82 -20.55 48.29 -41.68
CA ILE A 82 -19.36 47.55 -41.23
C ILE A 82 -19.21 47.66 -39.72
N ASP A 83 -19.33 48.85 -39.14
CA ASP A 83 -19.25 49.05 -37.69
C ASP A 83 -20.29 48.23 -36.93
N ARG A 84 -21.54 48.19 -37.45
CA ARG A 84 -22.61 47.37 -36.87
C ARG A 84 -22.33 45.88 -36.97
N ALA A 85 -21.76 45.43 -38.09
CA ALA A 85 -21.38 44.03 -38.28
C ALA A 85 -20.24 43.61 -37.34
N ILE A 86 -19.23 44.47 -37.15
CA ILE A 86 -18.15 44.27 -36.18
C ILE A 86 -18.73 44.20 -34.77
N PHE A 87 -19.62 45.12 -34.39
CA PHE A 87 -20.26 45.10 -33.07
C PHE A 87 -21.07 43.83 -32.82
N ALA A 88 -21.96 43.45 -33.75
CA ALA A 88 -22.77 42.24 -33.62
C ALA A 88 -21.91 40.97 -33.54
N THR A 89 -20.87 40.88 -34.37
CA THR A 89 -19.97 39.72 -34.33
C THR A 89 -19.15 39.70 -33.05
N PHE A 90 -18.68 40.85 -32.57
CA PHE A 90 -17.94 40.96 -31.32
C PHE A 90 -18.78 40.53 -30.11
N THR A 91 -20.08 40.88 -30.07
CA THR A 91 -20.99 40.47 -29.00
C THR A 91 -21.27 38.97 -29.00
N ASP A 92 -21.36 38.36 -30.19
CA ASP A 92 -21.57 36.90 -30.32
C ASP A 92 -20.29 36.12 -30.00
N CYS A 93 -19.12 36.74 -30.21
CA CYS A 93 -17.81 36.16 -29.98
C CYS A 93 -17.22 36.57 -28.62
N ALA A 94 -17.89 36.17 -27.54
CA ALA A 94 -17.61 36.61 -26.16
C ALA A 94 -16.18 36.35 -25.64
N GLN A 95 -15.42 35.45 -26.27
CA GLN A 95 -14.02 35.20 -25.91
C GLN A 95 -13.04 36.22 -26.52
N THR A 96 -13.47 36.97 -27.54
CA THR A 96 -12.60 37.86 -28.31
C THR A 96 -12.28 39.14 -27.55
N SER A 97 -11.00 39.50 -27.53
CA SER A 97 -10.52 40.74 -26.92
C SER A 97 -10.59 41.92 -27.88
N THR A 98 -10.28 41.70 -29.16
CA THR A 98 -10.37 42.72 -30.21
C THR A 98 -10.91 42.09 -31.48
N LEU A 99 -11.76 42.81 -32.20
CA LEU A 99 -12.22 42.48 -33.54
C LEU A 99 -12.17 43.73 -34.39
N ALA A 100 -11.52 43.67 -35.55
CA ALA A 100 -11.33 44.80 -36.43
C ALA A 100 -11.39 44.38 -37.90
N PHE A 101 -11.70 45.34 -38.77
CA PHE A 101 -11.55 45.23 -40.21
C PHE A 101 -10.66 46.37 -40.69
N SER A 102 -9.56 46.01 -41.35
CA SER A 102 -8.59 46.94 -41.93
C SER A 102 -8.67 46.82 -43.45
N LYS A 103 -8.97 47.93 -44.12
CA LYS A 103 -9.15 48.00 -45.57
C LYS A 103 -7.81 48.18 -46.29
N GLU A 104 -7.81 47.90 -47.58
CA GLU A 104 -6.63 48.11 -48.44
C GLU A 104 -6.23 49.59 -48.58
N ASP A 105 -7.18 50.52 -48.43
CA ASP A 105 -6.91 51.96 -48.40
C ASP A 105 -6.18 52.43 -47.12
N GLY A 106 -5.97 51.53 -46.15
CA GLY A 106 -5.31 51.79 -44.87
C GLY A 106 -6.25 52.24 -43.76
N THR A 107 -7.54 52.47 -44.05
CA THR A 107 -8.55 52.75 -43.02
C THR A 107 -8.89 51.48 -42.26
N PHE A 108 -9.21 51.62 -40.96
CA PHE A 108 -9.65 50.49 -40.16
C PHE A 108 -10.71 50.89 -39.14
N SER A 109 -11.59 49.94 -38.84
CA SER A 109 -12.56 50.04 -37.76
C SER A 109 -12.48 48.80 -36.90
N GLY A 110 -12.60 48.94 -35.59
CA GLY A 110 -12.57 47.80 -34.69
C GLY A 110 -13.12 48.09 -33.32
N ILE A 111 -13.26 47.04 -32.55
CA ILE A 111 -13.71 47.04 -31.17
C ILE A 111 -12.66 46.31 -30.35
N SER A 112 -12.27 46.89 -29.23
CA SER A 112 -11.43 46.23 -28.24
C SER A 112 -12.08 46.33 -26.86
N SER A 113 -12.13 45.21 -26.17
CA SER A 113 -12.54 45.13 -24.77
C SER A 113 -11.29 45.01 -23.88
N PRO A 114 -11.23 45.72 -22.75
CA PRO A 114 -10.25 45.41 -21.73
C PRO A 114 -10.50 44.02 -21.15
N ASP A 115 -9.43 43.38 -20.69
CA ASP A 115 -9.53 42.14 -19.93
C ASP A 115 -10.46 42.36 -18.71
N ASN A 116 -11.38 41.42 -18.43
CA ASN A 116 -12.43 41.43 -17.37
C ASN A 116 -13.85 41.97 -17.67
N VAL A 117 -14.24 42.30 -18.90
CA VAL A 117 -15.64 42.73 -19.14
C VAL A 117 -16.51 41.57 -19.59
N THR A 118 -17.44 41.12 -18.74
CA THR A 118 -18.66 40.42 -19.18
C THR A 118 -19.48 41.42 -19.99
N ILE A 119 -19.86 41.07 -21.23
CA ILE A 119 -20.73 41.89 -22.07
C ILE A 119 -22.16 41.83 -21.48
N GLY A 120 -22.35 42.47 -20.33
CA GLY A 120 -23.65 42.98 -19.88
C GLY A 120 -23.79 44.43 -20.35
N ASN A 121 -25.02 44.97 -20.30
CA ASN A 121 -25.41 46.30 -20.77
C ASN A 121 -24.59 47.51 -20.24
N ASN A 122 -23.55 47.32 -19.43
CA ASN A 122 -22.76 48.37 -18.82
C ASN A 122 -21.32 48.46 -19.39
N ALA A 123 -21.18 49.40 -20.33
CA ALA A 123 -20.11 50.42 -20.39
C ALA A 123 -18.67 50.04 -19.98
N ALA A 124 -17.91 49.42 -20.90
CA ALA A 124 -16.45 49.60 -21.01
C ALA A 124 -15.86 49.16 -22.38
N VAL A 125 -16.67 49.05 -23.43
CA VAL A 125 -16.19 48.69 -24.77
C VAL A 125 -15.53 49.91 -25.42
N ARG A 126 -14.24 49.83 -25.75
CA ARG A 126 -13.56 50.88 -26.50
C ARG A 126 -13.71 50.59 -27.98
N VAL A 127 -14.45 51.45 -28.69
CA VAL A 127 -14.54 51.38 -30.16
C VAL A 127 -13.31 52.09 -30.74
N LEU A 128 -12.47 51.34 -31.45
CA LEU A 128 -11.26 51.82 -32.11
C LEU A 128 -11.57 52.25 -33.54
N LYS A 129 -11.48 53.56 -33.80
CA LYS A 129 -11.36 54.13 -35.14
C LYS A 129 -10.07 54.97 -35.20
N GLY A 130 -9.25 54.75 -36.22
CA GLY A 130 -8.02 55.53 -36.46
C GLY A 130 -7.91 55.99 -37.92
N PHE A 131 -7.60 57.27 -38.12
CA PHE A 131 -7.32 57.92 -39.41
C PHE A 131 -6.03 58.75 -39.34
N SER A 132 -5.29 58.81 -40.46
CA SER A 132 -4.31 59.84 -40.82
C SER A 132 -4.13 59.72 -42.34
N ASN A 133 -4.59 60.63 -43.20
CA ASN A 133 -4.29 62.07 -43.25
C ASN A 133 -5.41 62.83 -44.00
N GLN A 134 -5.65 64.08 -43.60
CA GLN A 134 -6.49 65.14 -44.21
C GLN A 134 -7.98 65.29 -43.82
N THR A 135 -8.22 66.41 -43.11
CA THR A 135 -9.42 67.25 -42.93
C THR A 135 -10.76 66.63 -42.52
N THR A 136 -11.14 66.83 -41.26
CA THR A 136 -12.55 66.86 -40.83
C THR A 136 -13.04 68.30 -40.59
N PRO A 137 -14.11 68.77 -41.25
CA PRO A 137 -14.83 69.98 -40.86
C PRO A 137 -15.62 69.77 -39.56
N LYS A 138 -15.77 70.85 -38.78
CA LYS A 138 -16.48 70.91 -37.49
C LYS A 138 -17.93 70.39 -37.58
N GLY A 139 -18.37 69.58 -36.60
CA GLY A 139 -19.76 69.69 -36.13
C GLY A 139 -20.59 68.47 -35.72
N GLN A 140 -20.09 67.23 -35.64
CA GLN A 140 -20.90 66.13 -35.11
C GLN A 140 -20.12 65.18 -34.19
N VAL A 141 -20.71 64.87 -33.03
CA VAL A 141 -20.19 63.91 -32.04
C VAL A 141 -21.02 62.63 -32.09
N PRO A 142 -20.47 61.50 -32.55
CA PRO A 142 -21.04 60.16 -32.34
C PRO A 142 -20.42 59.50 -31.08
N PRO A 143 -21.02 58.43 -30.52
CA PRO A 143 -20.76 57.95 -29.15
C PRO A 143 -19.29 57.56 -28.95
N ARG A 144 -18.62 58.26 -28.01
CA ARG A 144 -17.18 58.25 -27.65
C ARG A 144 -16.32 57.13 -28.28
N TYR A 145 -15.80 57.41 -29.48
CA TYR A 145 -14.65 56.75 -30.09
C TYR A 145 -13.36 57.32 -29.47
N THR A 146 -12.39 56.48 -29.10
CA THR A 146 -11.06 56.97 -28.67
C THR A 146 -10.09 56.86 -29.84
N MET A 147 -9.58 58.00 -30.31
CA MET A 147 -8.54 58.06 -31.34
C MET A 147 -7.22 57.52 -30.75
N LEU A 148 -6.63 56.50 -31.39
CA LEU A 148 -5.22 56.15 -31.16
C LEU A 148 -4.34 57.06 -32.03
N SER A 149 -3.32 57.71 -31.46
CA SER A 149 -2.49 58.69 -32.16
C SER A 149 -1.47 58.08 -33.14
N ASN A 150 -1.55 58.52 -34.41
CA ASN A 150 -0.49 58.95 -35.34
C ASN A 150 0.62 58.04 -35.95
N SER A 151 0.64 56.70 -35.89
CA SER A 151 1.65 55.99 -36.72
C SER A 151 1.36 54.54 -37.16
N LEU A 152 0.12 54.08 -37.13
CA LEU A 152 -0.17 52.66 -37.31
C LEU A 152 -0.94 52.40 -38.61
N ASP A 153 -0.21 52.31 -39.73
CA ASP A 153 -0.76 51.75 -40.97
C ASP A 153 -0.89 50.23 -40.80
N PRO A 154 -2.12 49.67 -40.80
CA PRO A 154 -2.34 48.23 -40.62
C PRO A 154 -1.58 47.40 -41.67
N ARG A 155 -1.37 47.93 -42.88
CA ARG A 155 -0.73 47.22 -44.01
C ARG A 155 0.75 46.95 -43.79
N THR A 156 1.38 47.72 -42.90
CA THR A 156 2.80 47.53 -42.53
C THR A 156 2.99 46.48 -41.44
N ARG A 157 1.90 45.92 -40.88
CA ARG A 157 1.95 45.02 -39.74
C ARG A 157 2.00 43.58 -40.19
N ASP A 158 2.80 42.77 -39.48
CA ASP A 158 2.98 41.34 -39.77
C ASP A 158 1.66 40.57 -39.90
N TRP A 159 0.66 40.87 -39.06
CA TRP A 159 -0.63 40.18 -39.11
C TRP A 159 -1.40 40.48 -40.40
N TYR A 160 -1.23 41.68 -40.96
CA TYR A 160 -1.87 42.07 -42.21
C TYR A 160 -1.12 41.45 -43.39
N THR A 161 0.21 41.61 -43.43
CA THR A 161 1.04 41.10 -44.52
C THR A 161 0.98 39.58 -44.62
N GLN A 162 1.02 38.87 -43.48
CA GLN A 162 0.90 37.41 -43.46
C GLN A 162 -0.48 36.93 -43.94
N ALA A 163 -1.57 37.60 -43.57
CA ALA A 163 -2.90 37.26 -44.08
C ALA A 163 -3.02 37.53 -45.59
N MET A 164 -2.38 38.60 -46.08
CA MET A 164 -2.34 38.94 -47.50
C MET A 164 -1.46 37.99 -48.32
N SER A 165 -0.39 37.45 -47.76
CA SER A 165 0.48 36.47 -48.43
C SER A 165 0.03 35.02 -48.26
N SER A 166 -0.86 34.74 -47.29
CA SER A 166 -1.29 33.37 -47.01
C SER A 166 -2.11 32.77 -48.16
N PRO A 167 -1.86 31.51 -48.57
CA PRO A 167 -2.63 30.84 -49.63
C PRO A 167 -4.13 30.76 -49.32
N ASP A 168 -4.51 30.42 -48.09
CA ASP A 168 -5.90 30.34 -47.64
C ASP A 168 -6.44 31.67 -47.07
N GLY A 169 -5.61 32.71 -47.10
CA GLY A 169 -5.90 34.04 -46.58
C GLY A 169 -5.99 34.10 -45.05
N LEU A 170 -5.62 33.04 -44.32
CA LEU A 170 -5.62 33.01 -42.86
C LEU A 170 -4.18 33.05 -42.33
N ALA A 171 -3.94 33.88 -41.32
CA ALA A 171 -2.69 33.94 -40.58
C ALA A 171 -2.96 33.98 -39.08
N ALA A 172 -2.08 33.36 -38.29
CA ALA A 172 -2.09 33.43 -36.84
C ALA A 172 -0.72 33.91 -36.33
N GLN A 173 -0.71 34.75 -35.30
CA GLN A 173 0.54 35.21 -34.70
C GLN A 173 0.38 35.59 -33.24
N LEU A 174 1.44 35.37 -32.45
CA LEU A 174 1.55 35.86 -31.08
C LEU A 174 2.24 37.22 -31.10
N LEU A 175 1.57 38.26 -30.59
CA LEU A 175 2.11 39.62 -30.56
C LEU A 175 1.75 40.34 -29.26
N VAL A 176 2.39 41.48 -29.03
CA VAL A 176 2.01 42.42 -27.96
C VAL A 176 1.09 43.47 -28.55
N GLY A 177 -0.15 43.52 -28.06
CA GLY A 177 -1.14 44.51 -28.46
C GLY A 177 -0.72 45.94 -28.08
N ALA A 178 -1.41 46.94 -28.63
CA ALA A 178 -1.11 48.35 -28.34
C ALA A 178 -1.31 48.74 -26.86
N ASN A 179 -2.09 47.96 -26.12
CA ASN A 179 -2.27 48.09 -24.67
C ASN A 179 -1.14 47.42 -23.86
N GLY A 180 -0.12 46.89 -24.53
CA GLY A 180 1.00 46.16 -23.95
C GLY A 180 0.67 44.71 -23.60
N GLN A 181 -0.58 44.23 -23.73
CA GLN A 181 -0.90 42.86 -23.35
C GLN A 181 -0.58 41.87 -24.46
N PRO A 182 -0.06 40.67 -24.13
CA PRO A 182 0.19 39.66 -25.14
C PRO A 182 -1.13 39.08 -25.63
N GLN A 183 -1.21 38.90 -26.95
CA GLN A 183 -2.40 38.47 -27.65
C GLN A 183 -2.04 37.42 -28.71
N LEU A 184 -2.92 36.46 -28.88
CA LEU A 184 -2.97 35.68 -30.12
C LEU A 184 -3.86 36.44 -31.10
N VAL A 185 -3.30 36.78 -32.25
CA VAL A 185 -3.98 37.50 -33.33
C VAL A 185 -4.21 36.57 -34.49
N LEU A 186 -5.47 36.44 -34.90
CA LEU A 186 -5.94 35.79 -36.09
C LEU A 186 -6.27 36.85 -37.13
N SER A 187 -5.82 36.68 -38.35
CA SER A 187 -6.07 37.61 -39.45
C SER A 187 -6.53 36.87 -40.68
N ARG A 188 -7.62 37.37 -41.29
CA ARG A 188 -8.28 36.73 -42.42
C ARG A 188 -8.51 37.72 -43.55
N ARG A 189 -7.95 37.43 -44.72
CA ARG A 189 -8.14 38.22 -45.95
C ARG A 189 -9.60 38.17 -46.40
N VAL A 190 -10.16 39.33 -46.71
CA VAL A 190 -11.50 39.49 -47.27
C VAL A 190 -11.37 39.65 -48.77
N VAL A 191 -11.95 38.72 -49.53
CA VAL A 191 -11.95 38.74 -51.00
C VAL A 191 -13.39 38.73 -51.49
N LEU A 192 -13.77 39.59 -52.42
CA LEU A 192 -15.09 39.56 -53.03
C LEU A 192 -15.24 38.31 -53.90
N SER A 193 -16.22 37.46 -53.57
CA SER A 193 -16.43 36.18 -54.26
C SER A 193 -16.76 36.32 -55.75
N LYS A 194 -17.26 37.48 -56.19
CA LYS A 194 -17.64 37.73 -57.60
C LYS A 194 -16.51 38.30 -58.45
N THR A 195 -15.67 39.16 -57.90
CA THR A 195 -14.65 39.92 -58.65
C THR A 195 -13.22 39.46 -58.35
N GLY A 196 -13.01 38.72 -57.26
CA GLY A 196 -11.66 38.37 -56.79
C GLY A 196 -10.90 39.55 -56.15
N GLU A 197 -11.55 40.71 -56.03
CA GLU A 197 -10.97 41.92 -55.44
C GLU A 197 -10.74 41.74 -53.93
N VAL A 198 -9.59 42.17 -53.44
CA VAL A 198 -9.25 42.10 -52.03
C VAL A 198 -9.71 43.36 -51.33
N LEU A 199 -10.64 43.23 -50.39
CA LEU A 199 -11.20 44.39 -49.66
C LEU A 199 -10.33 44.81 -48.46
N GLY A 200 -9.54 43.88 -47.93
CA GLY A 200 -8.72 44.09 -46.74
C GLY A 200 -8.59 42.83 -45.89
N VAL A 201 -8.38 43.02 -44.59
CA VAL A 201 -8.14 41.96 -43.60
C VAL A 201 -9.03 42.17 -42.38
N VAL A 202 -9.78 41.13 -42.01
CA VAL A 202 -10.43 41.02 -40.71
C VAL A 202 -9.41 40.50 -39.70
N THR A 203 -9.27 41.20 -38.58
CA THR A 203 -8.37 40.84 -37.49
C THR A 203 -9.19 40.55 -36.24
N LEU A 204 -8.89 39.44 -35.60
CA LEU A 204 -9.48 39.03 -34.35
C LEU A 204 -8.34 38.72 -33.38
N SER A 205 -8.45 39.10 -32.11
CA SER A 205 -7.43 38.77 -31.11
C SER A 205 -8.03 38.26 -29.81
N PHE A 206 -7.27 37.42 -29.13
CA PHE A 206 -7.53 36.97 -27.76
C PHE A 206 -6.38 37.39 -26.87
N TYR A 207 -6.66 37.95 -25.69
CA TYR A 207 -5.62 38.05 -24.67
C TYR A 207 -5.20 36.65 -24.27
N LEU A 208 -3.89 36.43 -24.12
CA LEU A 208 -3.40 35.12 -23.67
C LEU A 208 -3.84 34.82 -22.22
N THR A 209 -4.27 35.84 -21.47
CA THR A 209 -4.95 35.69 -20.18
C THR A 209 -6.23 34.88 -20.22
N ALA A 210 -6.94 34.87 -21.36
CA ALA A 210 -8.07 33.98 -21.56
C ALA A 210 -7.65 32.51 -21.52
N ILE A 211 -6.47 32.18 -22.08
CA ILE A 211 -5.88 30.84 -22.03
C ILE A 211 -5.53 30.50 -20.58
N SER A 212 -4.87 31.40 -19.84
CA SER A 212 -4.59 31.19 -18.41
C SER A 212 -5.83 30.98 -17.57
N ARG A 213 -6.88 31.80 -17.76
CA ARG A 213 -8.17 31.68 -17.06
C ARG A 213 -8.89 30.39 -17.41
N PHE A 214 -8.73 29.92 -18.64
CA PHE A 214 -9.23 28.62 -19.06
C PHE A 214 -8.46 27.49 -18.36
N MET A 215 -7.13 27.55 -18.39
CA MET A 215 -6.24 26.55 -17.80
C MET A 215 -6.37 26.49 -16.27
N SER A 216 -6.65 27.61 -15.59
CA SER A 216 -6.83 27.65 -14.15
C SER A 216 -8.07 26.91 -13.65
N LYS A 217 -8.99 26.50 -14.56
CA LYS A 217 -10.17 25.70 -14.21
C LYS A 217 -9.84 24.23 -13.96
N PHE A 218 -8.69 23.75 -14.42
CA PHE A 218 -8.29 22.37 -14.23
C PHE A 218 -7.69 22.13 -12.85
N ASP A 219 -8.13 21.07 -12.17
CA ASP A 219 -7.52 20.63 -10.92
C ASP A 219 -6.22 19.87 -11.20
N LEU A 220 -5.10 20.55 -11.03
CA LEU A 220 -3.76 19.99 -11.22
C LEU A 220 -3.19 19.36 -9.95
N LYS A 221 -3.98 19.11 -8.89
CA LYS A 221 -3.52 18.49 -7.64
C LYS A 221 -2.27 19.15 -7.04
N GLY A 222 -2.25 20.48 -7.02
CA GLY A 222 -1.09 21.28 -6.55
C GLY A 222 0.05 21.39 -7.56
N GLY A 223 -0.18 20.94 -8.79
CA GLY A 223 0.67 21.16 -9.95
C GLY A 223 0.43 22.48 -10.64
N LEU A 224 1.13 22.68 -11.77
CA LEU A 224 0.99 23.86 -12.60
C LEU A 224 1.06 23.49 -14.07
N MET A 225 0.42 24.32 -14.90
CA MET A 225 0.49 24.19 -16.34
C MET A 225 0.85 25.54 -16.95
N TYR A 226 1.68 25.52 -17.99
CA TYR A 226 1.99 26.70 -18.77
C TYR A 226 2.13 26.37 -20.26
N VAL A 227 2.06 27.41 -21.07
CA VAL A 227 2.23 27.38 -22.52
C VAL A 227 3.41 28.28 -22.87
N THR A 228 4.26 27.83 -23.78
CA THR A 228 5.41 28.59 -24.28
C THR A 228 5.52 28.47 -25.80
N ASN A 229 6.05 29.48 -26.47
CA ASN A 229 6.43 29.39 -27.89
C ASN A 229 7.90 29.00 -28.10
N GLY A 230 8.56 28.45 -27.06
CA GLY A 230 9.97 28.06 -27.07
C GLY A 230 10.93 29.14 -26.55
N THR A 231 10.51 30.40 -26.50
CA THR A 231 11.32 31.52 -25.97
C THR A 231 10.61 32.26 -24.85
N MET A 232 9.30 32.46 -25.02
CA MET A 232 8.46 33.30 -24.16
C MET A 232 7.39 32.47 -23.47
N LEU A 233 6.99 32.94 -22.28
CA LEU A 233 5.82 32.42 -21.59
C LEU A 233 4.56 33.02 -22.24
N VAL A 234 3.67 32.15 -22.70
CA VAL A 234 2.43 32.51 -23.43
C VAL A 234 1.27 32.58 -22.46
N ALA A 235 1.12 31.58 -21.61
CA ALA A 235 0.10 31.51 -20.57
C ALA A 235 0.60 30.62 -19.43
N ASP A 236 0.15 30.84 -18.21
CA ASP A 236 0.37 29.92 -17.09
C ASP A 236 -0.83 29.88 -16.13
N THR A 237 -0.85 28.91 -15.22
CA THR A 237 -1.86 28.82 -14.15
C THR A 237 -1.49 29.61 -12.89
N VAL A 238 -0.27 30.19 -12.84
CA VAL A 238 0.26 30.89 -11.66
C VAL A 238 0.28 32.42 -11.80
N ASN A 239 -0.23 32.93 -12.94
CA ASN A 239 -0.30 34.33 -13.36
C ASN A 239 1.04 35.07 -13.26
N ASP A 240 2.12 34.48 -13.75
CA ASP A 240 3.45 35.09 -13.70
C ASP A 240 3.81 35.86 -14.99
N TYR A 241 3.30 35.43 -16.15
CA TYR A 241 3.46 36.16 -17.42
C TYR A 241 2.84 37.58 -17.50
N PRO A 242 1.83 38.01 -16.71
CA PRO A 242 1.33 39.39 -16.73
C PRO A 242 2.13 40.37 -15.86
N ALA A 243 3.12 39.93 -15.07
CA ALA A 243 3.69 40.71 -13.97
C ALA A 243 4.81 41.70 -14.34
N ALA A 244 5.30 41.73 -15.59
CA ALA A 244 6.41 42.60 -15.98
C ALA A 244 6.01 43.64 -17.04
N PHE A 245 5.31 44.69 -16.62
CA PHE A 245 5.24 45.91 -17.43
C PHE A 245 6.61 46.60 -17.39
N ASN A 246 7.38 46.52 -18.49
CA ASN A 246 8.60 47.31 -18.63
C ASN A 246 8.28 48.57 -19.46
N ALA A 247 8.15 49.70 -18.78
CA ALA A 247 7.85 51.01 -19.37
C ALA A 247 8.87 51.42 -20.46
N SER A 248 10.12 50.95 -20.35
CA SER A 248 11.23 51.29 -21.25
C SER A 248 11.22 50.51 -22.56
N THR A 249 10.76 49.25 -22.59
CA THR A 249 10.75 48.41 -23.81
C THR A 249 9.36 48.25 -24.43
N ARG A 250 8.30 48.77 -23.78
CA ARG A 250 6.88 48.56 -24.17
C ARG A 250 6.55 47.08 -24.44
N SER A 251 7.23 46.15 -23.75
CA SER A 251 7.06 44.71 -23.93
C SER A 251 6.68 44.05 -22.60
N ASN A 252 5.46 43.51 -22.51
CA ASN A 252 4.98 42.83 -21.29
C ASN A 252 5.10 41.31 -21.36
N ILE A 253 6.11 40.79 -22.06
CA ILE A 253 6.29 39.34 -22.15
C ILE A 253 7.61 38.97 -21.49
N VAL A 254 7.52 38.16 -20.44
CA VAL A 254 8.66 37.62 -19.71
C VAL A 254 9.16 36.39 -20.47
N PRO A 255 10.44 36.33 -20.87
CA PRO A 255 11.05 35.08 -21.31
C PRO A 255 10.84 34.02 -20.24
N ALA A 256 10.44 32.80 -20.56
CA ALA A 256 10.09 31.80 -19.54
C ALA A 256 11.24 31.54 -18.53
N ARG A 257 12.49 31.68 -18.97
CA ARG A 257 13.71 31.67 -18.12
C ARG A 257 13.76 32.73 -17.01
N LYS A 258 13.00 33.81 -17.13
CA LYS A 258 12.92 34.95 -16.18
C LYS A 258 11.66 34.94 -15.32
N SER A 259 10.86 33.87 -15.39
CA SER A 259 9.70 33.67 -14.52
C SER A 259 10.06 33.84 -13.03
N ASN A 260 9.19 34.49 -12.23
CA ASN A 260 9.31 34.54 -10.78
C ASN A 260 9.04 33.16 -10.15
N ASN A 261 8.32 32.28 -10.85
CA ASN A 261 8.10 30.91 -10.43
C ASN A 261 9.33 30.02 -10.74
N SER A 262 9.94 29.44 -9.69
CA SER A 262 11.13 28.60 -9.85
C SER A 262 10.86 27.34 -10.66
N LEU A 263 9.67 26.74 -10.52
CA LEU A 263 9.31 25.51 -11.22
C LEU A 263 9.21 25.74 -12.74
N VAL A 264 8.64 26.88 -13.17
CA VAL A 264 8.58 27.28 -14.59
C VAL A 264 9.98 27.51 -15.16
N ARG A 265 10.88 28.15 -14.40
CA ARG A 265 12.27 28.35 -14.85
C ARG A 265 13.02 27.04 -15.02
N ASP A 266 12.97 26.18 -13.99
CA ASP A 266 13.70 24.91 -13.97
C ASP A 266 13.21 23.98 -15.08
N SER A 267 11.90 23.88 -15.28
CA SER A 267 11.30 23.06 -16.33
C SER A 267 11.62 23.60 -17.72
N PHE A 268 11.62 24.93 -17.90
CA PHE A 268 11.96 25.53 -19.17
C PHE A 268 13.43 25.29 -19.54
N SER A 269 14.34 25.43 -18.58
CA SER A 269 15.76 25.07 -18.77
C SER A 269 15.94 23.59 -19.10
N TYR A 270 15.20 22.70 -18.45
CA TYR A 270 15.20 21.27 -18.79
C TYR A 270 14.73 21.02 -20.22
N LEU A 271 13.62 21.63 -20.64
CA LEU A 271 13.08 21.46 -21.99
C LEU A 271 13.99 22.02 -23.08
N GLN A 272 14.77 23.08 -22.79
CA GLN A 272 15.78 23.58 -23.72
C GLN A 272 16.92 22.58 -23.90
N ALA A 273 17.35 21.90 -22.83
CA ALA A 273 18.40 20.89 -22.90
C ALA A 273 17.95 19.62 -23.64
N VAL A 274 16.68 19.23 -23.51
CA VAL A 274 16.10 18.06 -24.19
C VAL A 274 15.82 18.32 -25.67
N GLY A 275 15.66 19.58 -26.08
CA GLY A 275 15.42 19.98 -27.47
C GLY A 275 13.94 19.84 -27.91
N GLN A 276 13.70 19.78 -29.23
CA GLN A 276 12.37 19.47 -29.76
C GLN A 276 12.15 17.96 -29.78
N VAL A 277 11.02 17.52 -29.22
CA VAL A 277 10.61 16.11 -29.25
C VAL A 277 9.50 15.96 -30.28
N ASN A 278 9.79 15.20 -31.33
CA ASN A 278 8.90 14.68 -32.39
C ASN A 278 7.82 15.62 -32.95
N ALA A 279 7.93 15.93 -34.24
CA ALA A 279 6.92 16.62 -35.05
C ALA A 279 5.57 15.86 -35.18
N SER A 280 5.40 14.71 -34.53
CA SER A 280 4.19 13.88 -34.58
C SER A 280 3.06 14.35 -33.66
N GLY A 281 3.27 15.42 -32.88
CA GLY A 281 2.24 15.95 -31.96
C GLY A 281 1.90 15.02 -30.80
N ALA A 282 2.70 13.97 -30.56
CA ALA A 282 2.55 13.06 -29.44
C ALA A 282 2.98 13.74 -28.13
N SER A 283 2.25 13.47 -27.05
CA SER A 283 2.63 13.96 -25.73
C SER A 283 3.84 13.17 -25.19
N THR A 284 4.72 13.84 -24.46
CA THR A 284 5.92 13.23 -23.87
C THR A 284 5.88 13.31 -22.35
N TYR A 285 6.12 12.18 -21.70
CA TYR A 285 6.15 12.05 -20.24
C TYR A 285 7.57 11.77 -19.72
N ARG A 286 7.96 12.50 -18.66
CA ARG A 286 9.22 12.34 -17.93
C ARG A 286 9.02 12.58 -16.44
N GLU A 287 9.68 11.79 -15.60
CA GLU A 287 9.81 12.06 -14.17
C GLU A 287 11.10 12.85 -13.95
N VAL A 288 10.98 14.07 -13.42
CA VAL A 288 12.09 15.03 -13.31
C VAL A 288 12.10 15.66 -11.93
N ARG A 289 13.30 15.90 -11.40
CA ARG A 289 13.46 16.67 -10.16
C ARG A 289 13.60 18.15 -10.50
N LEU A 290 12.62 18.95 -10.06
CA LEU A 290 12.53 20.38 -10.33
C LEU A 290 12.34 21.12 -9.00
N SER A 291 13.07 22.22 -8.78
CA SER A 291 13.03 23.00 -7.53
C SER A 291 13.13 22.14 -6.26
N GLY A 292 13.96 21.09 -6.29
CA GLY A 292 14.22 20.20 -5.15
C GLY A 292 13.21 19.06 -4.93
N ALA A 293 12.04 19.09 -5.59
CA ALA A 293 10.99 18.07 -5.48
C ALA A 293 10.81 17.28 -6.78
N LEU A 294 10.15 16.12 -6.70
CA LEU A 294 9.94 15.25 -7.84
C LEU A 294 8.60 15.54 -8.51
N TYR A 295 8.63 15.77 -9.82
CA TYR A 295 7.47 16.10 -10.64
C TYR A 295 7.34 15.13 -11.81
N TYR A 296 6.10 14.83 -12.14
CA TYR A 296 5.74 14.30 -13.45
C TYR A 296 5.60 15.45 -14.42
N LEU A 297 6.55 15.54 -15.34
CA LEU A 297 6.61 16.53 -16.40
C LEU A 297 5.99 15.93 -17.67
N HIS A 298 4.94 16.58 -18.15
CA HIS A 298 4.24 16.20 -19.38
C HIS A 298 4.19 17.39 -20.31
N TYR A 299 4.56 17.21 -21.58
CA TYR A 299 4.48 18.29 -22.55
C TYR A 299 4.05 17.81 -23.92
N ARG A 300 3.44 18.71 -24.69
CA ARG A 300 2.95 18.48 -26.04
C ARG A 300 3.08 19.75 -26.87
N ASP A 301 3.51 19.59 -28.12
CA ASP A 301 3.52 20.69 -29.08
C ASP A 301 2.18 20.72 -29.82
N LEU A 302 1.53 21.88 -29.79
CA LEU A 302 0.27 22.18 -30.44
C LEU A 302 0.57 23.06 -31.65
N GLN A 303 0.33 22.51 -32.83
CA GLN A 303 0.41 23.25 -34.08
C GLN A 303 -0.94 23.90 -34.36
N PHE A 304 -0.98 25.22 -34.36
CA PHE A 304 -2.11 25.99 -34.87
C PHE A 304 -1.64 26.82 -36.07
N ARG A 305 -1.89 26.31 -37.28
CA ARG A 305 -1.48 26.94 -38.55
C ARG A 305 0.04 27.14 -38.60
N ASN A 306 0.51 28.38 -38.65
CA ASN A 306 1.92 28.77 -38.66
C ASN A 306 2.49 29.00 -37.24
N VAL A 307 1.66 28.87 -36.20
CA VAL A 307 2.07 29.06 -34.80
C VAL A 307 2.24 27.72 -34.12
N VAL A 308 3.42 27.51 -33.53
CA VAL A 308 3.71 26.35 -32.68
C VAL A 308 3.74 26.82 -31.23
N ILE A 309 2.91 26.23 -30.39
CA ILE A 309 2.95 26.43 -28.94
C ILE A 309 3.19 25.11 -28.24
N ARG A 310 4.06 25.11 -27.24
CA ARG A 310 4.33 23.97 -26.36
C ARG A 310 3.53 24.13 -25.08
N GLN A 311 2.62 23.20 -24.83
CA GLN A 311 1.94 23.06 -23.56
C GLN A 311 2.79 22.19 -22.63
N VAL A 312 2.96 22.62 -21.38
CA VAL A 312 3.75 21.93 -20.37
C VAL A 312 2.95 21.84 -19.07
N MET A 313 2.80 20.64 -18.53
CA MET A 313 2.09 20.31 -17.31
C MET A 313 3.05 19.66 -16.31
N HIS A 314 2.98 20.13 -15.06
CA HIS A 314 3.76 19.64 -13.93
C HIS A 314 2.78 19.12 -12.90
N LEU A 315 2.93 17.86 -12.52
CA LEU A 315 2.16 17.27 -11.45
C LEU A 315 3.12 16.80 -10.36
N PRO A 316 3.01 17.31 -9.11
CA PRO A 316 3.88 16.89 -8.03
C PRO A 316 3.66 15.40 -7.78
N ARG A 317 4.75 14.62 -7.80
CA ARG A 317 4.65 13.18 -7.52
C ARG A 317 4.04 12.95 -6.14
N GLY A 318 4.41 13.77 -5.15
CA GLY A 318 3.89 13.67 -3.78
C GLY A 318 2.37 13.84 -3.71
N SER A 319 1.75 14.66 -4.55
CA SER A 319 0.29 14.85 -4.55
C SER A 319 -0.46 13.65 -5.15
N ILE A 320 0.14 12.97 -6.12
CA ILE A 320 -0.47 11.82 -6.81
C ILE A 320 -0.14 10.52 -6.05
N MET A 321 1.15 10.26 -5.85
CA MET A 321 1.64 9.03 -5.21
C MET A 321 1.64 9.11 -3.69
N GLY A 322 1.54 10.28 -3.06
CA GLY A 322 1.61 10.41 -1.60
C GLY A 322 0.60 9.56 -0.83
N PRO A 323 -0.70 9.59 -1.16
CA PRO A 323 -1.69 8.73 -0.53
C PRO A 323 -1.35 7.24 -0.68
N ILE A 324 -0.90 6.84 -1.87
CA ILE A 324 -0.48 5.46 -2.18
C ILE A 324 0.77 5.07 -1.39
N ASP A 325 1.81 5.89 -1.40
CA ASP A 325 3.07 5.67 -0.69
C ASP A 325 2.86 5.62 0.82
N SER A 326 1.90 6.39 1.35
CA SER A 326 1.50 6.33 2.77
C SER A 326 0.78 5.02 3.10
N GLY A 327 -0.22 4.62 2.30
CA GLY A 327 -0.93 3.35 2.44
C GLY A 327 0.04 2.16 2.32
N ALA A 328 0.94 2.18 1.35
CA ALA A 328 1.96 1.15 1.17
C ALA A 328 2.90 1.02 2.39
N ARG A 329 3.25 2.14 3.05
CA ARG A 329 4.03 2.11 4.30
C ARG A 329 3.27 1.46 5.44
N TYR A 330 1.99 1.80 5.63
CA TYR A 330 1.16 1.15 6.65
C TYR A 330 0.95 -0.34 6.37
N THR A 331 0.63 -0.71 5.13
CA THR A 331 0.48 -2.12 4.75
C THR A 331 1.77 -2.91 5.00
N LYS A 332 2.94 -2.35 4.65
CA LYS A 332 4.23 -2.99 4.97
C LYS A 332 4.43 -3.16 6.47
N ALA A 333 4.12 -2.13 7.27
CA ALA A 333 4.25 -2.20 8.73
C ALA A 333 3.32 -3.25 9.36
N ILE A 334 2.07 -3.33 8.90
CA ILE A 334 1.10 -4.33 9.35
C ILE A 334 1.58 -5.75 8.99
N VAL A 335 2.02 -5.96 7.75
CA VAL A 335 2.53 -7.28 7.30
C VAL A 335 3.72 -7.72 8.16
N ILE A 336 4.70 -6.83 8.36
CA ILE A 336 5.86 -7.12 9.22
C ILE A 336 5.42 -7.43 10.66
N GLY A 337 4.50 -6.65 11.21
CA GLY A 337 3.97 -6.86 12.57
C GLY A 337 3.24 -8.20 12.72
N VAL A 338 2.39 -8.57 11.76
CA VAL A 338 1.67 -9.85 11.77
C VAL A 338 2.64 -11.03 11.62
N THR A 339 3.63 -10.94 10.72
CA THR A 339 4.65 -11.99 10.58
C THR A 339 5.44 -12.16 11.88
N ALA A 340 5.87 -11.07 12.52
CA ALA A 340 6.57 -11.12 13.81
C ALA A 340 5.70 -11.76 14.92
N ALA A 341 4.41 -11.41 14.97
CA ALA A 341 3.47 -11.98 15.94
C ALA A 341 3.26 -13.49 15.74
N ILE A 342 3.13 -13.96 14.49
CA ILE A 342 3.02 -15.39 14.17
C ILE A 342 4.29 -16.14 14.59
N CYS A 343 5.47 -15.58 14.31
CA CYS A 343 6.74 -16.17 14.74
C CYS A 343 6.83 -16.24 16.28
N ALA A 344 6.48 -15.16 16.99
CA ALA A 344 6.49 -15.13 18.44
C ALA A 344 5.50 -16.14 19.06
N LEU A 345 4.29 -16.24 18.50
CA LEU A 345 3.29 -17.22 18.91
C LEU A 345 3.80 -18.65 18.67
N GLY A 346 4.43 -18.90 17.51
CA GLY A 346 5.05 -20.19 17.21
C GLY A 346 6.13 -20.57 18.23
N CYS A 347 7.03 -19.63 18.56
CA CYS A 347 8.05 -19.84 19.60
C CYS A 347 7.43 -20.09 20.99
N LEU A 348 6.40 -19.33 21.35
CA LEU A 348 5.70 -19.49 22.63
C LEU A 348 5.03 -20.87 22.74
N LEU A 349 4.33 -21.31 21.69
CA LEU A 349 3.71 -22.64 21.66
C LEU A 349 4.76 -23.75 21.77
N ILE A 350 5.93 -23.60 21.14
CA ILE A 350 7.02 -24.56 21.28
C ILE A 350 7.46 -24.69 22.74
N VAL A 351 7.71 -23.57 23.43
CA VAL A 351 8.11 -23.60 24.84
C VAL A 351 7.01 -24.21 25.72
N LEU A 352 5.76 -23.79 25.51
CA LEU A 352 4.62 -24.27 26.31
C LEU A 352 4.32 -25.76 26.14
N PHE A 353 4.55 -26.34 24.95
CA PHE A 353 4.28 -27.77 24.72
C PHE A 353 5.47 -28.69 25.01
N THR A 354 6.71 -28.20 24.89
CA THR A 354 7.90 -29.05 25.07
C THR A 354 8.11 -29.42 26.54
N ASP A 355 7.94 -28.46 27.45
CA ASP A 355 8.12 -28.67 28.89
C ASP A 355 7.16 -29.69 29.53
N PRO A 356 5.83 -29.59 29.37
CA PRO A 356 4.90 -30.52 29.99
C PRO A 356 5.02 -31.93 29.42
N VAL A 357 5.22 -32.08 28.11
CA VAL A 357 5.40 -33.39 27.47
C VAL A 357 6.68 -34.06 27.97
N SER A 358 7.78 -33.30 28.12
CA SER A 358 9.03 -33.85 28.68
C SER A 358 8.86 -34.30 30.14
N LYS A 359 8.12 -33.54 30.96
CA LYS A 359 7.82 -33.92 32.35
C LYS A 359 6.96 -35.16 32.44
N GLU A 360 5.89 -35.25 31.64
CA GLU A 360 4.98 -36.40 31.65
C GLU A 360 5.70 -37.69 31.23
N MET A 361 6.56 -37.62 30.21
CA MET A 361 7.36 -38.76 29.76
C MET A 361 8.34 -39.24 30.84
N ARG A 362 9.00 -38.32 31.56
CA ARG A 362 9.89 -38.68 32.69
C ARG A 362 9.14 -39.33 33.83
N LEU A 363 7.96 -38.82 34.18
CA LEU A 363 7.13 -39.36 35.25
C LEU A 363 6.67 -40.78 34.91
N LYS A 364 6.21 -41.01 33.67
CA LYS A 364 5.82 -42.34 33.20
C LYS A 364 6.99 -43.33 33.23
N ALA A 365 8.19 -42.90 32.82
CA ALA A 365 9.38 -43.75 32.89
C ALA A 365 9.72 -44.17 34.33
N GLN A 366 9.68 -43.23 35.29
CA GLN A 366 9.93 -43.54 36.71
C GLN A 366 8.90 -44.49 37.32
N VAL A 367 7.63 -44.39 36.93
CA VAL A 367 6.58 -45.30 37.39
C VAL A 367 6.81 -46.71 36.86
N ILE A 368 7.19 -46.85 35.58
CA ILE A 368 7.48 -48.16 34.98
C ILE A 368 8.67 -48.82 35.69
N GLU A 369 9.76 -48.08 35.92
CA GLU A 369 10.95 -48.58 36.61
C GLU A 369 10.62 -49.07 38.03
N ASN A 370 9.84 -48.30 38.80
CA ASN A 370 9.40 -48.72 40.14
C ASN A 370 8.51 -49.95 40.12
N LEU A 371 7.58 -50.06 39.17
CA LEU A 371 6.72 -51.24 39.04
C LEU A 371 7.52 -52.49 38.71
N GLU A 372 8.55 -52.36 37.86
CA GLU A 372 9.41 -53.48 37.50
C GLU A 372 10.28 -53.92 38.68
N GLY A 373 10.87 -52.97 39.43
CA GLY A 373 11.57 -53.26 40.68
C GLY A 373 10.68 -53.95 41.72
N ARG A 374 9.44 -53.47 41.88
CA ARG A 374 8.47 -54.07 42.83
C ARG A 374 8.10 -55.50 42.46
N ARG A 375 7.82 -55.75 41.17
CA ARG A 375 7.52 -57.12 40.68
C ARG A 375 8.67 -58.09 40.92
N GLN A 376 9.91 -57.66 40.74
CA GLN A 376 11.08 -58.50 41.00
C GLN A 376 11.22 -58.84 42.50
N ALA A 377 10.91 -57.89 43.39
CA ALA A 377 10.93 -58.13 44.83
C ALA A 377 9.82 -59.11 45.25
N GLU A 378 8.58 -58.90 44.78
CA GLU A 378 7.43 -59.77 45.06
C GLU A 378 7.69 -61.22 44.58
N ALA A 379 8.23 -61.39 43.36
CA ALA A 379 8.55 -62.71 42.83
C ALA A 379 9.64 -63.45 43.64
N ARG A 380 10.60 -62.72 44.21
CA ARG A 380 11.65 -63.31 45.07
C ARG A 380 11.06 -63.82 46.39
N GLU A 381 10.20 -63.04 47.03
CA GLU A 381 9.54 -63.43 48.28
C GLU A 381 8.63 -64.65 48.10
N GLU A 382 7.86 -64.69 47.01
CA GLU A 382 7.00 -65.82 46.70
C GLU A 382 7.81 -67.11 46.47
N CYS A 383 8.91 -67.02 45.71
CA CYS A 383 9.80 -68.15 45.45
C CYS A 383 10.46 -68.66 46.74
N LYS A 384 10.95 -67.76 47.61
CA LYS A 384 11.53 -68.10 48.92
C LYS A 384 10.53 -68.86 49.79
N THR A 385 9.31 -68.36 49.89
CA THR A 385 8.25 -68.97 50.70
C THR A 385 7.87 -70.35 50.19
N ASN A 386 7.66 -70.49 48.88
CA ASN A 386 7.27 -71.76 48.26
C ASN A 386 8.37 -72.82 48.34
N PHE A 387 9.64 -72.42 48.22
CA PHE A 387 10.77 -73.32 48.37
C PHE A 387 10.82 -73.92 49.78
N LEU A 388 10.78 -73.08 50.82
CA LEU A 388 10.87 -73.53 52.21
C LEU A 388 9.71 -74.45 52.61
N ALA A 389 8.48 -74.10 52.20
CA ALA A 389 7.30 -74.92 52.45
C ALA A 389 7.42 -76.33 51.83
N ARG A 390 7.88 -76.40 50.57
CA ARG A 390 8.04 -77.67 49.86
C ARG A 390 9.18 -78.51 50.44
N THR A 391 10.34 -77.91 50.67
CA THR A 391 11.50 -78.63 51.21
C THR A 391 11.21 -79.21 52.59
N SER A 392 10.45 -78.51 53.44
CA SER A 392 10.11 -79.04 54.75
C SER A 392 9.21 -80.28 54.68
N HIS A 393 8.21 -80.29 53.80
CA HIS A 393 7.39 -81.49 53.57
C HIS A 393 8.25 -82.71 53.16
N ASP A 394 9.21 -82.47 52.26
CA ASP A 394 10.10 -83.51 51.75
C ASP A 394 11.12 -83.99 52.81
N LEU A 395 11.45 -83.15 53.80
CA LEU A 395 12.32 -83.51 54.94
C LEU A 395 11.57 -84.16 56.11
N ARG A 396 10.29 -83.82 56.32
CA ARG A 396 9.46 -84.37 57.41
C ARG A 396 9.20 -85.87 57.23
N THR A 397 8.90 -86.29 56.01
CA THR A 397 8.58 -87.69 55.68
C THR A 397 9.72 -88.68 56.02
N PRO A 398 10.97 -88.48 55.57
CA PRO A 398 12.07 -89.36 55.94
C PRO A 398 12.44 -89.25 57.44
N SER A 399 12.29 -88.08 58.07
CA SER A 399 12.57 -87.90 59.49
C SER A 399 11.61 -88.69 60.38
N ALA A 400 10.31 -88.69 60.05
CA ALA A 400 9.32 -89.51 60.74
C ALA A 400 9.60 -91.01 60.58
N ALA A 401 10.03 -91.44 59.38
CA ALA A 401 10.43 -92.84 59.15
C ALA A 401 11.70 -93.22 59.95
N MET A 402 12.70 -92.34 60.01
CA MET A 402 13.92 -92.56 60.80
C MET A 402 13.61 -92.64 62.30
N LEU A 403 12.76 -91.75 62.83
CA LEU A 403 12.33 -91.81 64.24
C LEU A 403 11.60 -93.12 64.55
N GLY A 404 10.69 -93.56 63.67
CA GLY A 404 10.00 -94.84 63.83
C GLY A 404 10.94 -96.04 63.80
N LEU A 405 11.97 -96.01 62.95
CA LEU A 405 13.01 -97.06 62.92
C LEU A 405 13.89 -97.04 64.18
N LEU A 406 14.25 -95.85 64.67
CA LEU A 406 15.00 -95.70 65.92
C LEU A 406 14.18 -96.22 67.12
N ASP A 407 12.87 -96.01 67.13
CA ASP A 407 11.96 -96.56 68.14
C ASP A 407 11.93 -98.09 68.11
N MET A 408 11.80 -98.68 66.92
CA MET A 408 11.85 -100.15 66.78
C MET A 408 13.20 -100.74 67.21
N ILE A 409 14.31 -100.04 66.96
CA ILE A 409 15.65 -100.47 67.39
C ILE A 409 15.75 -100.40 68.93
N LEU A 410 15.22 -99.35 69.56
CA LEU A 410 15.20 -99.21 71.03
C LEU A 410 14.35 -100.27 71.72
N GLU A 411 13.31 -100.80 71.05
CA GLU A 411 12.49 -101.91 71.54
C GLU A 411 13.15 -103.30 71.36
N SER A 412 14.28 -103.38 70.65
CA SER A 412 15.02 -104.62 70.42
C SER A 412 16.04 -104.92 71.53
N SER A 413 16.62 -106.13 71.53
CA SER A 413 17.64 -106.53 72.51
C SER A 413 18.99 -105.87 72.20
N LEU A 414 19.21 -104.65 72.72
CA LEU A 414 20.47 -103.90 72.63
C LEU A 414 21.31 -104.08 73.90
N ASP A 415 22.64 -103.97 73.77
CA ASP A 415 23.48 -103.74 74.95
C ASP A 415 23.31 -102.30 75.50
N THR A 416 23.78 -102.07 76.72
CA THR A 416 23.56 -100.81 77.45
C THR A 416 24.20 -99.60 76.75
N GLU A 417 25.35 -99.77 76.10
CA GLU A 417 26.06 -98.71 75.38
C GLU A 417 25.40 -98.42 74.01
N GLN A 418 24.89 -99.45 73.34
CA GLN A 418 24.14 -99.33 72.10
C GLN A 418 22.81 -98.61 72.30
N ALA A 419 22.05 -98.95 73.35
CA ALA A 419 20.78 -98.29 73.66
C ALA A 419 20.97 -96.79 73.95
N GLU A 420 22.03 -96.43 74.69
CA GLU A 420 22.34 -95.03 75.01
C GLU A 420 22.75 -94.22 73.76
N ARG A 421 23.52 -94.82 72.84
CA ARG A 421 23.86 -94.20 71.55
C ARG A 421 22.64 -94.01 70.65
N VAL A 422 21.75 -95.01 70.54
CA VAL A 422 20.52 -94.89 69.73
C VAL A 422 19.59 -93.83 70.32
N LYS A 423 19.50 -93.74 71.66
CA LYS A 423 18.74 -92.70 72.34
C LYS A 423 19.28 -91.30 72.04
N GLN A 424 20.61 -91.11 72.06
CA GLN A 424 21.24 -89.84 71.65
C GLN A 424 20.94 -89.50 70.17
N VAL A 425 20.98 -90.47 69.26
CA VAL A 425 20.64 -90.24 67.85
C VAL A 425 19.17 -89.84 67.68
N LYS A 426 18.26 -90.46 68.44
CA LYS A 426 16.84 -90.09 68.46
C LYS A 426 16.61 -88.68 69.00
N GLU A 427 17.28 -88.30 70.09
CA GLU A 427 17.21 -86.94 70.65
C GLU A 427 17.73 -85.89 69.64
N CYS A 428 18.81 -86.18 68.93
CA CYS A 428 19.31 -85.32 67.84
C CYS A 428 18.30 -85.20 66.68
N ALA A 429 17.68 -86.30 66.26
CA ALA A 429 16.68 -86.30 65.19
C ALA A 429 15.42 -85.50 65.58
N LEU A 430 14.97 -85.62 66.83
CA LEU A 430 13.86 -84.82 67.37
C LEU A 430 14.21 -83.33 67.45
N SER A 431 15.41 -82.99 67.91
CA SER A 431 15.89 -81.61 67.94
C SER A 431 15.96 -80.99 66.53
N GLN A 432 16.45 -81.74 65.55
CA GLN A 432 16.50 -81.29 64.15
C GLN A 432 15.11 -81.08 63.56
N LEU A 433 14.14 -81.95 63.88
CA LEU A 433 12.76 -81.80 63.41
C LEU A 433 12.09 -80.56 64.03
N ASN A 434 12.33 -80.30 65.31
CA ASN A 434 11.81 -79.10 65.97
C ASN A 434 12.40 -77.82 65.34
N LEU A 435 13.72 -77.78 65.10
CA LEU A 435 14.35 -76.65 64.42
C LEU A 435 13.80 -76.43 63.01
N LEU A 436 13.50 -77.51 62.27
CA LEU A 436 12.87 -77.43 60.95
C LEU A 436 11.46 -76.82 61.03
N ASN A 437 10.67 -77.24 62.03
CA ASN A 437 9.33 -76.69 62.26
C ASN A 437 9.39 -75.21 62.65
N ASP A 438 10.33 -74.81 63.50
CA ASP A 438 10.51 -73.39 63.88
C ASP A 438 10.87 -72.51 62.68
N ILE A 439 11.74 -72.98 61.77
CA ILE A 439 12.09 -72.26 60.53
C ILE A 439 10.88 -72.12 59.60
N LEU A 440 10.03 -73.15 59.52
CA LEU A 440 8.79 -73.08 58.76
C LEU A 440 7.82 -72.05 59.35
N ASP A 441 7.61 -72.09 60.66
CA ASP A 441 6.67 -71.19 61.32
C ASP A 441 7.16 -69.74 61.21
N PHE A 442 8.46 -69.50 61.36
CA PHE A 442 9.07 -68.21 61.05
C PHE A 442 8.82 -67.76 59.60
N SER A 443 8.95 -68.68 58.63
CA SER A 443 8.70 -68.38 57.21
C SER A 443 7.24 -68.05 56.93
N LYS A 444 6.29 -68.70 57.61
CA LYS A 444 4.86 -68.37 57.53
C LYS A 444 4.57 -67.02 58.16
N ILE A 445 5.21 -66.68 59.28
CA ILE A 445 5.08 -65.37 59.94
C ILE A 445 5.59 -64.26 59.01
N GLU A 446 6.79 -64.42 58.44
CA GLU A 446 7.39 -63.44 57.51
C GLU A 446 6.52 -63.23 56.26
N ALA A 447 5.89 -64.29 55.75
CA ALA A 447 4.96 -64.24 54.63
C ALA A 447 3.54 -63.78 55.01
N GLY A 448 3.24 -63.53 56.29
CA GLY A 448 1.91 -63.15 56.78
C GLY A 448 0.85 -64.26 56.69
N LYS A 449 1.27 -65.53 56.63
CA LYS A 449 0.43 -66.72 56.43
C LYS A 449 0.31 -67.61 57.68
N MET A 450 0.61 -67.09 58.87
CA MET A 450 0.40 -67.83 60.13
C MET A 450 -1.08 -67.73 60.54
N GLU A 451 -1.74 -68.88 60.69
CA GLU A 451 -3.13 -68.97 61.15
C GLU A 451 -3.13 -69.39 62.63
N LEU A 452 -3.95 -68.72 63.45
CA LEU A 452 -4.15 -69.10 64.85
C LEU A 452 -5.32 -70.07 64.93
N GLU A 453 -5.08 -71.27 65.47
CA GLU A 453 -6.13 -72.25 65.75
C GLU A 453 -6.87 -71.88 67.04
N ASN A 454 -8.20 -71.91 67.00
CA ASN A 454 -9.05 -71.62 68.15
C ASN A 454 -9.75 -72.91 68.60
N GLU A 455 -9.26 -73.52 69.67
CA GLU A 455 -9.80 -74.76 70.24
C GLU A 455 -10.11 -74.62 71.74
N VAL A 456 -11.11 -75.36 72.20
CA VAL A 456 -11.48 -75.43 73.62
C VAL A 456 -10.55 -76.41 74.31
N PHE A 457 -9.72 -75.92 75.23
CA PHE A 457 -8.81 -76.74 76.01
C PHE A 457 -9.03 -76.55 77.52
N ASP A 458 -8.78 -77.62 78.28
CA ASP A 458 -8.80 -77.58 79.73
C ASP A 458 -7.41 -77.17 80.23
N ILE A 459 -7.30 -75.93 80.69
CA ILE A 459 -6.04 -75.38 81.16
C ILE A 459 -5.51 -76.11 82.41
N GLY A 460 -6.39 -76.65 83.24
CA GLY A 460 -6.02 -77.40 84.44
C GLY A 460 -5.29 -78.69 84.06
N ASN A 461 -5.92 -79.51 83.19
CA ASN A 461 -5.30 -80.75 82.71
C ASN A 461 -4.00 -80.50 81.93
N MET A 462 -3.92 -79.39 81.20
CA MET A 462 -2.72 -79.02 80.45
C MET A 462 -1.57 -78.63 81.39
N LEU A 463 -1.87 -77.87 82.45
CA LEU A 463 -0.88 -77.50 83.47
C LEU A 463 -0.47 -78.71 84.33
N GLU A 464 -1.39 -79.63 84.65
CA GLU A 464 -1.08 -80.90 85.32
C GLU A 464 -0.15 -81.78 84.47
N SER A 465 -0.43 -81.91 83.18
CA SER A 465 0.44 -82.67 82.26
C SER A 465 1.84 -82.05 82.15
N LEU A 466 1.92 -80.72 82.16
CA LEU A 466 3.18 -79.98 82.23
C LEU A 466 3.93 -80.26 83.54
N MET A 467 3.23 -80.20 84.67
CA MET A 467 3.75 -80.51 86.00
C MET A 467 4.31 -81.92 86.08
N ASP A 468 3.60 -82.91 85.55
CA ASP A 468 4.06 -84.30 85.51
C ASP A 468 5.37 -84.44 84.72
N MET A 469 5.45 -83.78 83.56
CA MET A 469 6.65 -83.78 82.73
C MET A 469 7.85 -83.18 83.47
N PHE A 470 7.68 -82.05 84.15
CA PHE A 470 8.75 -81.40 84.90
C PHE A 470 9.07 -82.12 86.21
N SER A 471 8.10 -82.77 86.85
CA SER A 471 8.27 -83.54 88.09
C SER A 471 9.31 -84.65 87.93
N VAL A 472 9.32 -85.32 86.77
CA VAL A 472 10.35 -86.33 86.44
C VAL A 472 11.76 -85.72 86.41
N GLN A 473 11.90 -84.53 85.81
CA GLN A 473 13.20 -83.83 85.71
C GLN A 473 13.65 -83.23 87.05
N CYS A 474 12.71 -82.73 87.84
CA CYS A 474 12.95 -82.16 89.17
C CYS A 474 13.38 -83.25 90.17
N ASN A 475 12.70 -84.40 90.18
CA ASN A 475 13.09 -85.55 91.00
C ASN A 475 14.51 -86.05 90.67
N ALA A 476 14.87 -86.13 89.38
CA ALA A 476 16.22 -86.53 88.97
C ALA A 476 17.33 -85.57 89.48
N LYS A 477 16.96 -84.33 89.85
CA LYS A 477 17.86 -83.30 90.39
C LYS A 477 17.67 -83.06 91.89
N GLY A 478 16.80 -83.82 92.57
CA GLY A 478 16.49 -83.65 93.98
C GLY A 478 15.75 -82.35 94.31
N LEU A 479 15.02 -81.79 93.36
CA LEU A 479 14.22 -80.56 93.51
C LEU A 479 12.74 -80.92 93.59
N GLU A 480 11.99 -80.19 94.41
CA GLU A 480 10.53 -80.33 94.54
C GLU A 480 9.83 -79.23 93.74
N VAL A 481 8.73 -79.55 93.08
CA VAL A 481 7.96 -78.61 92.26
C VAL A 481 6.48 -78.79 92.59
N TRP A 482 5.75 -77.69 92.75
CA TRP A 482 4.31 -77.69 92.98
C TRP A 482 3.63 -76.66 92.09
N LEU A 483 2.40 -76.97 91.67
CA LEU A 483 1.55 -76.04 90.94
C LEU A 483 0.70 -75.28 91.95
N ASP A 484 0.71 -73.95 91.85
CA ASP A 484 -0.22 -73.10 92.57
C ASP A 484 -1.13 -72.46 91.53
N MET A 485 -2.44 -72.72 91.64
CA MET A 485 -3.46 -72.17 90.74
C MET A 485 -4.40 -71.32 91.59
N ASP A 486 -4.32 -70.00 91.40
CA ASP A 486 -5.21 -69.00 92.03
C ASP A 486 -6.65 -69.04 91.50
#